data_AF-A0ABD0Q7E5-F1
#
_entry.id   AF-A0ABD0Q7E5-F1
#
_cell.length_a   1.000
_cell.length_b   1.000
_cell.length_c   1.000
_cell.angle_alpha   90.00
_cell.angle_beta   90.00
_cell.angle_gamma   90.00
#
_symmetry.space_group_name_H-M   'P 1'
#
loop_
_entity.id
_entity.type
_entity.pdbx_description
1 polymer ?
#
loop_
_entity_poly.entity_id
_entity_poly.type
_entity_poly.pdbx_seq_one_letter_code
_entity_poly.pdbx_strand_id
1 'polypeptide(L)'
;DTLIVEEEKNKPKPQTQPPVTKGPSLDLSPVLERRVVPADNSCLFTSVNYVMEGGVYDPACAPEMRGLIAQIVASDPTSYSEAVLGKTNEDYCTWIRRDDTWGGAIEVSILSKFYQCEICVVDTQTVRVDRFGEDAGYTKRVLLIYDGIHYDPLQKVVPNSDVPAQTVFSSTDDVILAQALELADEARRKRQYTDVNRFALRCMVSKGACQGDWPHQLRGGVTLFAVFEITTPTFAASLPRHLTCPLPHIV
;
A
#
# COMPACT_ATOMS: atom_id res chain seq x y z
N ASP A 1 -87.66 -43.35 4.01
CA ASP A 1 -87.80 -42.43 2.87
C ASP A 1 -87.30 -41.07 3.31
N THR A 2 -86.23 -40.49 2.79
CA THR A 2 -85.66 -40.57 1.43
C THR A 2 -84.16 -40.26 1.51
N LEU A 3 -83.37 -41.00 0.73
CA LEU A 3 -82.00 -40.70 0.34
C LEU A 3 -82.01 -39.62 -0.74
N ILE A 4 -81.14 -38.62 -0.64
CA ILE A 4 -80.63 -37.86 -1.80
C ILE A 4 -79.13 -37.64 -1.59
N VAL A 5 -78.37 -38.11 -2.58
CA VAL A 5 -76.94 -37.94 -2.79
C VAL A 5 -76.75 -36.87 -3.87
N GLU A 6 -75.67 -36.09 -3.76
CA GLU A 6 -74.93 -35.31 -4.79
C GLU A 6 -74.44 -33.99 -4.16
N GLU A 7 -73.24 -33.44 -4.36
CA GLU A 7 -71.99 -33.83 -5.02
C GLU A 7 -70.93 -32.79 -4.58
N GLU A 8 -69.64 -33.11 -4.70
CA GLU A 8 -68.51 -32.30 -4.22
C GLU A 8 -68.33 -30.96 -4.96
N LYS A 9 -67.86 -29.92 -4.23
CA LYS A 9 -67.12 -28.81 -4.87
C LYS A 9 -65.99 -28.26 -3.98
N ASN A 10 -64.80 -28.76 -4.30
CA ASN A 10 -63.52 -28.04 -4.39
C ASN A 10 -62.88 -27.49 -3.09
N LYS A 11 -62.01 -28.31 -2.49
CA LYS A 11 -61.05 -27.91 -1.44
C LYS A 11 -59.71 -27.54 -2.11
N PRO A 12 -59.14 -26.34 -1.90
CA PRO A 12 -57.86 -26.00 -2.51
C PRO A 12 -56.73 -26.85 -1.90
N LYS A 13 -55.95 -27.53 -2.76
CA LYS A 13 -54.73 -28.25 -2.38
C LYS A 13 -53.64 -27.25 -1.95
N PRO A 14 -52.86 -27.53 -0.89
CA PRO A 14 -51.67 -26.76 -0.59
C PRO A 14 -50.64 -26.98 -1.71
N GLN A 15 -50.26 -25.90 -2.38
CA GLN A 15 -49.18 -25.93 -3.37
C GLN A 15 -47.85 -26.07 -2.63
N THR A 16 -47.25 -27.25 -2.74
CA THR A 16 -45.87 -27.52 -2.37
C THR A 16 -44.96 -26.66 -3.24
N GLN A 17 -44.33 -25.64 -2.66
CA GLN A 17 -43.28 -24.87 -3.34
C GLN A 17 -42.11 -25.81 -3.66
N PRO A 18 -41.51 -25.73 -4.87
CA PRO A 18 -40.29 -26.46 -5.17
C PRO A 18 -39.16 -25.97 -4.25
N PRO A 19 -38.20 -26.83 -3.90
CA PRO A 19 -37.08 -26.43 -3.06
C PRO A 19 -36.29 -25.34 -3.78
N VAL A 20 -36.25 -24.15 -3.20
CA VAL A 20 -35.39 -23.06 -3.66
C VAL A 20 -33.96 -23.52 -3.44
N THR A 21 -33.36 -24.09 -4.48
CA THR A 21 -31.91 -24.26 -4.58
C THR A 21 -31.31 -22.86 -4.50
N LYS A 22 -30.76 -22.51 -3.33
CA LYS A 22 -29.85 -21.38 -3.21
C LYS A 22 -28.63 -21.70 -4.08
N GLY A 23 -28.64 -21.21 -5.31
CA GLY A 23 -27.41 -21.06 -6.08
C GLY A 23 -26.44 -20.19 -5.27
N PRO A 24 -25.12 -20.29 -5.51
CA PRO A 24 -24.17 -19.38 -4.89
C PRO A 24 -24.57 -17.96 -5.26
N SER A 25 -24.97 -17.15 -4.28
CA SER A 25 -25.13 -15.72 -4.51
C SER A 25 -23.75 -15.18 -4.83
N LEU A 26 -23.55 -14.76 -6.09
CA LEU A 26 -22.36 -13.99 -6.44
C LEU A 26 -22.44 -12.71 -5.62
N ASP A 27 -21.55 -12.58 -4.63
CA ASP A 27 -21.42 -11.34 -3.88
C ASP A 27 -20.79 -10.31 -4.82
N LEU A 28 -21.64 -9.45 -5.39
CA LEU A 28 -21.26 -8.37 -6.29
C LEU A 28 -21.02 -7.06 -5.52
N SER A 29 -20.88 -7.13 -4.19
CA SER A 29 -20.61 -5.95 -3.37
C SER A 29 -19.18 -5.45 -3.65
N PRO A 30 -18.97 -4.14 -3.91
CA PRO A 30 -17.63 -3.64 -4.13
C PRO A 30 -16.76 -3.79 -2.88
N VAL A 31 -15.54 -4.31 -3.05
CA VAL A 31 -14.57 -4.58 -1.98
C VAL A 31 -13.35 -3.70 -2.17
N LEU A 32 -12.83 -3.14 -1.07
CA LEU A 32 -11.53 -2.47 -1.07
C LEU A 32 -10.42 -3.52 -0.98
N GLU A 33 -9.47 -3.47 -1.89
CA GLU A 33 -8.34 -4.40 -1.96
C GLU A 33 -7.01 -3.68 -2.19
N ARG A 34 -5.92 -4.34 -1.78
CA ARG A 34 -4.53 -3.96 -2.08
C ARG A 34 -4.19 -4.45 -3.48
N ARG A 35 -3.71 -3.55 -4.34
CA ARG A 35 -3.10 -3.94 -5.62
C ARG A 35 -1.58 -3.89 -5.49
N VAL A 36 -0.92 -5.01 -5.73
CA VAL A 36 0.54 -5.12 -5.61
C VAL A 36 1.25 -4.43 -6.78
N VAL A 37 2.22 -3.57 -6.49
CA VAL A 37 3.18 -2.98 -7.43
C VAL A 37 4.56 -3.62 -7.25
N PRO A 38 5.50 -3.43 -8.21
CA PRO A 38 6.85 -3.97 -8.06
C PRO A 38 7.56 -3.47 -6.80
N ALA A 39 8.21 -4.39 -6.08
CA ALA A 39 9.04 -4.09 -4.92
C ALA A 39 10.41 -3.51 -5.32
N ASP A 40 10.38 -2.36 -6.00
CA ASP A 40 11.55 -1.56 -6.31
C ASP A 40 11.59 -0.29 -5.44
N ASN A 41 12.65 0.51 -5.61
CA ASN A 41 12.87 1.75 -4.88
C ASN A 41 11.87 2.86 -5.28
N SER A 42 10.92 2.57 -6.18
CA SER A 42 9.96 3.52 -6.74
C SER A 42 8.49 3.18 -6.45
N CYS A 43 8.23 2.15 -5.63
CA CYS A 43 6.87 1.72 -5.27
C CYS A 43 5.94 2.85 -4.80
N LEU A 44 6.43 3.87 -4.07
CA LEU A 44 5.64 5.05 -3.70
C LEU A 44 5.09 5.78 -4.94
N PHE A 45 5.98 6.11 -5.90
CA PHE A 45 5.62 6.88 -7.09
C PHE A 45 4.65 6.08 -7.95
N THR A 46 4.94 4.80 -8.18
CA THR A 46 4.04 3.90 -8.91
C THR A 46 2.68 3.81 -8.25
N SER A 47 2.62 3.70 -6.92
CA SER A 47 1.36 3.63 -6.17
C SER A 47 0.55 4.91 -6.26
N VAL A 48 1.20 6.08 -6.09
CA VAL A 48 0.54 7.39 -6.22
C VAL A 48 0.04 7.59 -7.64
N ASN A 49 0.87 7.32 -8.65
CA ASN A 49 0.46 7.43 -10.05
C ASN A 49 -0.76 6.55 -10.34
N TYR A 50 -0.73 5.29 -9.88
CA TYR A 50 -1.82 4.35 -10.05
C TYR A 50 -3.16 4.89 -9.53
N VAL A 51 -3.19 5.43 -8.30
CA VAL A 51 -4.45 5.92 -7.72
C VAL A 51 -4.91 7.23 -8.35
N MET A 52 -3.97 8.12 -8.73
CA MET A 52 -4.30 9.41 -9.36
C MET A 52 -4.81 9.23 -10.80
N GLU A 53 -4.24 8.29 -11.55
CA GLU A 53 -4.64 7.98 -12.94
C GLU A 53 -5.82 6.99 -13.02
N GLY A 54 -6.62 6.86 -11.95
CA GLY A 54 -7.85 6.09 -12.00
C GLY A 54 -7.63 4.58 -12.14
N GLY A 55 -6.55 4.05 -11.60
CA GLY A 55 -6.23 2.62 -11.64
C GLY A 55 -5.44 2.17 -12.87
N VAL A 56 -4.80 3.10 -13.58
CA VAL A 56 -3.90 2.81 -14.71
C VAL A 56 -2.49 2.57 -14.20
N TYR A 57 -1.95 1.40 -14.52
CA TYR A 57 -0.59 1.03 -14.15
C TYR A 57 0.42 1.53 -15.19
N ASP A 58 1.33 2.39 -14.76
CA ASP A 58 2.47 2.85 -15.56
C ASP A 58 3.79 2.58 -14.80
N PRO A 59 4.63 1.63 -15.24
CA PRO A 59 5.92 1.35 -14.62
C PRO A 59 6.98 2.44 -14.90
N ALA A 60 6.74 3.36 -15.84
CA ALA A 60 7.70 4.38 -16.25
C ALA A 60 7.45 5.77 -15.63
N CYS A 61 6.45 5.92 -14.76
CA CYS A 61 6.06 7.21 -14.16
C CYS A 61 7.11 7.79 -13.18
N ALA A 62 7.91 6.94 -12.53
CA ALA A 62 8.73 7.34 -11.38
C ALA A 62 9.77 8.45 -11.70
N PRO A 63 10.54 8.42 -12.81
CA PRO A 63 11.48 9.49 -13.14
C PRO A 63 10.80 10.86 -13.32
N GLU A 64 9.62 10.90 -13.93
CA GLU A 64 8.86 12.13 -14.12
C GLU A 64 8.38 12.69 -12.79
N MET A 65 7.79 11.85 -11.94
CA MET A 65 7.33 12.27 -10.61
C MET A 65 8.47 12.76 -9.72
N ARG A 66 9.62 12.07 -9.73
CA ARG A 66 10.83 12.50 -9.02
C ARG A 66 11.34 13.85 -9.56
N GLY A 67 11.30 14.02 -10.88
CA GLY A 67 11.64 15.28 -11.54
C GLY A 67 10.75 16.44 -11.10
N LEU A 68 9.44 16.20 -11.03
CA LEU A 68 8.44 17.15 -10.53
C LEU A 68 8.71 17.54 -9.07
N ILE A 69 8.92 16.55 -8.20
CA ILE A 69 9.22 16.80 -6.77
C ILE A 69 10.47 17.66 -6.63
N ALA A 70 11.55 17.32 -7.35
CA ALA A 70 12.78 18.11 -7.31
C ALA A 70 12.57 19.55 -7.81
N GLN A 71 11.70 19.77 -8.81
CA GLN A 71 11.35 21.12 -9.25
C GLN A 71 10.58 21.89 -8.18
N ILE A 72 9.59 21.27 -7.52
CA ILE A 72 8.82 21.90 -6.45
C ILE A 72 9.73 22.25 -5.26
N VAL A 73 10.60 21.33 -4.85
CA VAL A 73 11.56 21.54 -3.75
C VAL A 73 12.51 22.70 -4.07
N ALA A 74 13.06 22.75 -5.29
CA ALA A 74 13.96 23.82 -5.71
C ALA A 74 13.25 25.18 -5.83
N SER A 75 11.94 25.19 -6.11
CA SER A 75 11.17 26.44 -6.27
C SER A 75 10.84 27.15 -4.96
N ASP A 76 10.90 26.45 -3.83
CA ASP A 76 10.63 27.02 -2.49
C ASP A 76 11.66 26.54 -1.44
N PRO A 77 12.91 27.04 -1.50
CA PRO A 77 13.95 26.64 -0.54
C PRO A 77 13.67 27.08 0.90
N THR A 78 12.72 28.00 1.10
CA THR A 78 12.35 28.45 2.45
C THR A 78 11.48 27.41 3.13
N SER A 79 10.45 26.91 2.45
CA SER A 79 9.61 25.82 2.97
C SER A 79 10.35 24.49 2.98
N TYR A 80 11.17 24.22 1.96
CA TYR A 80 11.98 23.01 1.84
C TYR A 80 13.43 23.27 2.26
N SER A 81 13.58 23.66 3.52
CA SER A 81 14.87 23.91 4.16
C SER A 81 15.55 22.62 4.62
N GLU A 82 16.83 22.71 4.99
CA GLU A 82 17.59 21.57 5.51
C GLU A 82 16.98 20.95 6.77
N ALA A 83 16.28 21.74 7.59
CA ALA A 83 15.56 21.24 8.75
C ALA A 83 14.39 20.31 8.38
N VAL A 84 13.74 20.56 7.24
CA VAL A 84 12.63 19.75 6.73
C VAL A 84 13.14 18.54 5.95
N LEU A 85 14.17 18.74 5.13
CA LEU A 85 14.69 17.73 4.20
C LEU A 85 15.75 16.81 4.81
N GLY A 86 16.36 17.20 5.94
CA GLY A 86 17.49 16.50 6.56
C GLY A 86 18.79 16.53 5.72
N LYS A 87 18.82 17.37 4.68
CA LYS A 87 19.94 17.63 3.74
C LYS A 87 19.76 19.02 3.14
N THR A 88 20.79 19.56 2.50
CA THR A 88 20.62 20.81 1.75
C THR A 88 19.56 20.65 0.64
N ASN A 89 18.89 21.74 0.28
CA ASN A 89 17.85 21.73 -0.76
C ASN A 89 18.37 21.18 -2.11
N GLU A 90 19.58 21.59 -2.49
CA GLU A 90 20.26 21.13 -3.71
C GLU A 90 20.60 19.63 -3.66
N ASP A 91 21.16 19.16 -2.54
CA ASP A 91 21.46 17.74 -2.34
C ASP A 91 20.20 16.90 -2.38
N TYR A 92 19.10 17.38 -1.78
CA TYR A 92 17.82 16.70 -1.82
C TYR A 92 17.27 16.57 -3.23
N CYS A 93 17.31 17.65 -4.02
CA CYS A 93 16.87 17.65 -5.41
C CYS A 93 17.67 16.66 -6.28
N THR A 94 18.97 16.52 -6.01
CA THR A 94 19.82 15.53 -6.68
C THR A 94 19.51 14.12 -6.20
N TRP A 95 19.32 13.95 -4.90
CA TRP A 95 19.03 12.67 -4.26
C TRP A 95 17.70 12.08 -4.74
N ILE A 96 16.60 12.84 -4.70
CA ILE A 96 15.26 12.32 -5.03
C ILE A 96 15.11 11.90 -6.49
N ARG A 97 15.92 12.47 -7.39
CA ARG A 97 15.95 12.10 -8.82
C ARG A 97 16.59 10.74 -9.10
N ARG A 98 17.33 10.18 -8.15
CA ARG A 98 17.95 8.86 -8.32
C ARG A 98 16.89 7.77 -8.28
N ASP A 99 17.06 6.76 -9.11
CA ASP A 99 16.18 5.58 -9.19
C ASP A 99 16.35 4.60 -8.01
N ASP A 100 17.39 4.79 -7.19
CA ASP A 100 17.73 3.93 -6.06
C ASP A 100 17.35 4.50 -4.68
N THR A 101 16.61 5.61 -4.65
CA THR A 101 16.19 6.28 -3.41
C THR A 101 14.71 6.08 -3.14
N TRP A 102 14.33 5.94 -1.88
CA TRP A 102 12.94 5.75 -1.49
C TRP A 102 12.30 7.10 -1.22
N GLY A 103 11.08 7.30 -1.72
CA GLY A 103 10.26 8.42 -1.25
C GLY A 103 9.57 8.09 0.07
N GLY A 104 9.04 9.12 0.72
CA GLY A 104 8.27 8.96 1.96
C GLY A 104 7.31 10.12 2.20
N ALA A 105 7.16 10.51 3.47
CA ALA A 105 6.17 11.51 3.88
C ALA A 105 6.35 12.89 3.21
N ILE A 106 7.59 13.29 2.92
CA ILE A 106 7.88 14.57 2.22
C ILE A 106 7.31 14.51 0.80
N GLU A 107 7.62 13.45 0.05
CA GLU A 107 7.09 13.23 -1.30
C GLU A 107 5.57 13.16 -1.31
N VAL A 108 4.97 12.41 -0.37
CA VAL A 108 3.50 12.29 -0.26
C VAL A 108 2.86 13.67 -0.02
N SER A 109 3.44 14.48 0.87
CA SER A 109 2.93 15.84 1.12
C SER A 109 3.02 16.73 -0.12
N ILE A 110 4.13 16.67 -0.85
CA ILE A 110 4.34 17.43 -2.10
C ILE A 110 3.32 16.99 -3.16
N LEU A 111 3.16 15.68 -3.36
CA LEU A 111 2.25 15.12 -4.36
C LEU A 111 0.79 15.42 -4.00
N SER A 112 0.41 15.34 -2.73
CA SER A 112 -0.93 15.74 -2.27
C SER A 112 -1.25 17.19 -2.64
N LYS A 113 -0.31 18.10 -2.40
CA LYS A 113 -0.44 19.51 -2.79
C LYS A 113 -0.50 19.69 -4.30
N PHE A 114 0.34 18.98 -5.06
CA PHE A 114 0.37 19.08 -6.52
C PHE A 114 -0.95 18.60 -7.15
N TYR A 115 -1.46 17.44 -6.74
CA TYR A 115 -2.71 16.87 -7.25
C TYR A 115 -3.97 17.51 -6.66
N GLN A 116 -3.83 18.39 -5.64
CA GLN A 116 -4.95 18.96 -4.89
C GLN A 116 -5.90 17.86 -4.38
N CYS A 117 -5.31 16.81 -3.82
CA CYS A 117 -5.99 15.58 -3.45
C CYS A 117 -5.41 15.09 -2.11
N GLU A 118 -6.30 14.69 -1.20
CA GLU A 118 -5.88 14.10 0.07
C GLU A 118 -5.29 12.71 -0.18
N ILE A 119 -4.09 12.44 0.32
CA ILE A 119 -3.48 11.11 0.24
C ILE A 119 -3.50 10.50 1.63
N CYS A 120 -4.26 9.41 1.78
CA CYS A 120 -4.37 8.67 3.03
C CYS A 120 -3.46 7.44 2.98
N VAL A 121 -2.42 7.42 3.81
CA VAL A 121 -1.50 6.28 3.92
C VAL A 121 -1.88 5.45 5.14
N VAL A 122 -2.32 4.21 4.91
CA VAL A 122 -2.67 3.29 5.99
C VAL A 122 -1.45 2.43 6.35
N ASP A 123 -0.95 2.59 7.56
CA ASP A 123 0.20 1.88 8.08
C ASP A 123 -0.25 0.55 8.70
N THR A 124 0.19 -0.58 8.15
CA THR A 124 -0.22 -1.92 8.61
C THR A 124 0.41 -2.31 9.94
N GLN A 125 1.57 -1.77 10.27
CA GLN A 125 2.27 -2.08 11.52
C GLN A 125 1.50 -1.50 12.72
N THR A 126 1.02 -0.26 12.58
CA THR A 126 0.37 0.49 13.66
C THR A 126 -1.15 0.56 13.55
N VAL A 127 -1.72 0.23 12.39
CA VAL A 127 -3.16 0.36 12.09
C VAL A 127 -3.63 1.79 12.35
N ARG A 128 -2.89 2.74 11.78
CA ARG A 128 -3.22 4.17 11.76
C ARG A 128 -3.32 4.66 10.32
N VAL A 129 -4.00 5.78 10.12
CA VAL A 129 -4.03 6.49 8.83
C VAL A 129 -3.29 7.81 8.97
N ASP A 130 -2.23 7.98 8.20
CA ASP A 130 -1.54 9.25 8.04
C ASP A 130 -2.19 10.01 6.87
N ARG A 131 -2.88 11.13 7.16
CA ARG A 131 -3.67 11.90 6.20
C ARG A 131 -2.92 13.14 5.74
N PHE A 132 -2.51 13.16 4.47
CA PHE A 132 -1.79 14.29 3.87
C PHE A 132 -2.77 15.19 3.14
N GLY A 133 -2.82 16.47 3.52
CA GLY A 133 -3.75 17.46 2.94
C GLY A 133 -5.15 17.47 3.58
N GLU A 134 -5.30 16.90 4.79
CA GLU A 134 -6.58 16.85 5.53
C GLU A 134 -7.20 18.24 5.75
N ASP A 135 -6.38 19.25 6.04
CA ASP A 135 -6.79 20.62 6.33
C ASP A 135 -6.83 21.53 5.10
N ALA A 136 -6.49 21.02 3.92
CA ALA A 136 -6.41 21.80 2.68
C ALA A 136 -7.76 21.99 1.97
N GLY A 137 -8.83 21.37 2.45
CA GLY A 137 -10.17 21.49 1.86
C GLY A 137 -10.33 20.78 0.51
N TYR A 138 -9.50 19.76 0.23
CA TYR A 138 -9.65 18.94 -0.98
C TYR A 138 -10.97 18.16 -0.96
N THR A 139 -11.56 17.96 -2.14
CA THR A 139 -12.84 17.25 -2.31
C THR A 139 -12.67 15.77 -2.60
N LYS A 140 -11.44 15.36 -2.91
CA LYS A 140 -11.07 14.00 -3.30
C LYS A 140 -10.00 13.46 -2.37
N ARG A 141 -10.02 12.14 -2.17
CA ARG A 141 -8.96 11.38 -1.51
C ARG A 141 -8.59 10.13 -2.28
N VAL A 142 -7.36 9.70 -2.08
CA VAL A 142 -6.84 8.40 -2.53
C VAL A 142 -6.21 7.66 -1.36
N LEU A 143 -6.08 6.35 -1.47
CA LEU A 143 -5.59 5.51 -0.38
C LEU A 143 -4.38 4.67 -0.83
N LEU A 144 -3.35 4.67 0.02
CA LEU A 144 -2.20 3.79 -0.06
C LEU A 144 -2.15 2.92 1.19
N ILE A 145 -1.51 1.76 1.09
CA ILE A 145 -1.15 0.93 2.23
C ILE A 145 0.37 0.83 2.32
N TYR A 146 0.90 0.94 3.53
CA TYR A 146 2.32 0.94 3.81
C TYR A 146 2.66 -0.08 4.89
N ASP A 147 3.68 -0.89 4.63
CA ASP A 147 4.05 -2.01 5.50
C ASP A 147 5.37 -1.83 6.27
N GLY A 148 5.92 -0.61 6.26
CA GLY A 148 7.22 -0.27 6.85
C GLY A 148 8.36 -0.17 5.83
N ILE A 149 8.22 -0.77 4.65
CA ILE A 149 9.24 -0.66 3.58
C ILE A 149 8.64 -0.52 2.18
N HIS A 150 7.37 -0.83 1.99
CA HIS A 150 6.73 -0.88 0.68
C HIS A 150 5.37 -0.20 0.69
N TYR A 151 5.06 0.50 -0.40
CA TYR A 151 3.77 1.13 -0.65
C TYR A 151 3.03 0.36 -1.72
N ASP A 152 1.73 0.18 -1.53
CA ASP A 152 0.81 -0.29 -2.55
C ASP A 152 -0.43 0.61 -2.64
N PRO A 153 -1.02 0.78 -3.82
CA PRO A 153 -2.30 1.45 -3.98
C PRO A 153 -3.46 0.58 -3.46
N LEU A 154 -4.45 1.23 -2.85
CA LEU A 154 -5.74 0.62 -2.56
C LEU A 154 -6.77 0.99 -3.62
N GLN A 155 -7.57 0.02 -4.01
CA GLN A 155 -8.60 0.17 -5.03
C GLN A 155 -9.89 -0.54 -4.62
N LYS A 156 -11.03 0.02 -5.01
CA LYS A 156 -12.34 -0.58 -4.79
C LYS A 156 -12.80 -1.24 -6.08
N VAL A 157 -12.99 -2.56 -6.03
CA VAL A 157 -13.35 -3.39 -7.19
C VAL A 157 -14.69 -4.08 -6.96
N VAL A 158 -15.43 -4.32 -8.02
CA VAL A 158 -16.59 -5.22 -7.98
C VAL A 158 -16.10 -6.61 -8.37
N PRO A 159 -16.18 -7.61 -7.47
CA PRO A 159 -15.74 -8.96 -7.79
C PRO A 159 -16.50 -9.51 -9.02
N ASN A 160 -15.77 -10.17 -9.92
CA ASN A 160 -16.33 -10.79 -11.12
C ASN A 160 -17.08 -9.82 -12.06
N SER A 161 -16.61 -8.57 -12.17
CA SER A 161 -17.17 -7.55 -13.04
C SER A 161 -16.09 -6.89 -13.91
N ASP A 162 -16.47 -6.41 -15.09
CA ASP A 162 -15.63 -5.61 -15.98
C ASP A 162 -15.63 -4.11 -15.62
N VAL A 163 -16.31 -3.74 -14.53
CA VAL A 163 -16.31 -2.35 -14.03
C VAL A 163 -14.88 -1.97 -13.59
N PRO A 164 -14.31 -0.87 -14.12
CA PRO A 164 -12.99 -0.41 -13.71
C PRO A 164 -12.89 -0.18 -12.20
N ALA A 165 -11.72 -0.43 -11.64
CA ALA A 165 -11.47 -0.19 -10.23
C ALA A 165 -11.61 1.30 -9.89
N GLN A 166 -12.24 1.61 -8.76
CA GLN A 166 -12.30 2.96 -8.24
C GLN A 166 -11.12 3.20 -7.29
N THR A 167 -10.29 4.20 -7.57
CA THR A 167 -9.13 4.58 -6.74
C THR A 167 -9.26 5.95 -6.10
N VAL A 168 -10.21 6.76 -6.59
CA VAL A 168 -10.46 8.13 -6.11
C VAL A 168 -11.84 8.19 -5.45
N PHE A 169 -11.87 8.73 -4.24
CA PHE A 169 -13.05 8.77 -3.37
C PHE A 169 -13.34 10.20 -2.94
N SER A 170 -14.54 10.45 -2.42
CA SER A 170 -14.83 11.72 -1.74
C SER A 170 -13.98 11.86 -0.49
N SER A 171 -13.46 13.06 -0.21
CA SER A 171 -12.76 13.33 1.05
C SER A 171 -13.70 13.26 2.28
N THR A 172 -15.01 13.21 2.07
CA THR A 172 -16.01 12.97 3.13
C THR A 172 -16.44 11.51 3.24
N ASP A 173 -15.86 10.61 2.46
CA ASP A 173 -16.14 9.17 2.56
C ASP A 173 -15.34 8.61 3.74
N ASP A 174 -15.97 8.51 4.91
CA ASP A 174 -15.34 7.89 6.08
C ASP A 174 -15.46 6.36 6.07
N VAL A 175 -16.38 5.83 5.24
CA VAL A 175 -16.56 4.38 5.08
C VAL A 175 -15.33 3.78 4.40
N ILE A 176 -14.77 4.44 3.39
CA ILE A 176 -13.55 3.95 2.72
C ILE A 176 -12.34 3.92 3.67
N LEU A 177 -12.25 4.87 4.62
CA LEU A 177 -11.19 4.88 5.64
C LEU A 177 -11.36 3.71 6.62
N ALA A 178 -12.58 3.44 7.07
CA ALA A 178 -12.88 2.30 7.93
C ALA A 178 -12.51 0.97 7.23
N GLN A 179 -12.88 0.81 5.96
CA GLN A 179 -12.50 -0.36 5.15
C GLN A 179 -10.99 -0.51 5.02
N ALA A 180 -10.26 0.59 4.85
CA ALA A 180 -8.80 0.54 4.72
C ALA A 180 -8.11 0.16 6.04
N LEU A 181 -8.64 0.63 7.18
CA LEU A 181 -8.19 0.22 8.51
C LEU A 181 -8.47 -1.26 8.78
N GLU A 182 -9.61 -1.79 8.36
CA GLU A 182 -9.91 -3.23 8.44
C GLU A 182 -8.91 -4.06 7.64
N LEU A 183 -8.58 -3.62 6.42
CA LEU A 183 -7.59 -4.28 5.56
C LEU A 183 -6.19 -4.26 6.22
N ALA A 184 -5.80 -3.14 6.80
CA ALA A 184 -4.54 -3.02 7.53
C ALA A 184 -4.49 -3.89 8.80
N ASP A 185 -5.58 -3.97 9.57
CA ASP A 185 -5.65 -4.87 10.73
C ASP A 185 -5.59 -6.34 10.32
N GLU A 186 -6.26 -6.73 9.23
CA GLU A 186 -6.16 -8.08 8.69
C GLU A 186 -4.73 -8.41 8.25
N ALA A 187 -4.07 -7.50 7.53
CA ALA A 187 -2.66 -7.64 7.15
C ALA A 187 -1.75 -7.78 8.39
N ARG A 188 -1.99 -6.97 9.44
CA ARG A 188 -1.26 -7.06 10.71
C ARG A 188 -1.45 -8.40 11.39
N ARG A 189 -2.69 -8.90 11.48
CA ARG A 189 -3.00 -10.22 12.08
C ARG A 189 -2.33 -11.36 11.31
N LYS A 190 -2.20 -11.23 9.99
CA LYS A 190 -1.44 -12.14 9.11
C LYS A 190 0.08 -11.91 9.13
N ARG A 191 0.58 -10.93 9.90
CA ARG A 191 2.01 -10.52 9.97
C ARG A 191 2.59 -10.11 8.61
N GLN A 192 1.78 -9.46 7.78
CA GLN A 192 2.19 -8.90 6.48
C GLN A 192 2.72 -7.46 6.67
N TYR A 193 3.75 -7.31 7.50
CA TYR A 193 4.45 -6.03 7.72
C TYR A 193 5.91 -6.26 8.10
N THR A 194 6.76 -5.27 7.83
CA THR A 194 8.19 -5.29 8.17
C THR A 194 8.47 -4.24 9.24
N ASP A 195 8.72 -4.70 10.47
CA ASP A 195 9.18 -3.82 11.54
C ASP A 195 10.68 -3.53 11.39
N VAL A 196 11.01 -2.42 10.73
CA VAL A 196 12.42 -2.00 10.54
C VAL A 196 13.15 -1.69 11.86
N ASN A 197 12.43 -1.49 12.97
CA ASN A 197 13.04 -1.26 14.29
C ASN A 197 13.30 -2.57 15.05
N ARG A 198 12.71 -3.70 14.62
CA ARG A 198 12.83 -5.00 15.31
C ARG A 198 13.25 -6.16 14.42
N PHE A 199 13.49 -5.95 13.13
CA PHE A 199 13.95 -7.02 12.25
C PHE A 199 15.39 -7.42 12.58
N ALA A 200 15.61 -8.73 12.67
CA ALA A 200 16.94 -9.30 12.79
C ALA A 200 17.35 -9.87 11.44
N LEU A 201 18.41 -9.32 10.83
CA LEU A 201 19.03 -9.94 9.67
C LEU A 201 19.98 -11.04 10.15
N ARG A 202 19.80 -12.26 9.65
CA ARG A 202 20.73 -13.37 9.93
C ARG A 202 21.73 -13.48 8.79
N CYS A 203 23.01 -13.27 9.11
CA CYS A 203 24.08 -13.52 8.17
C CYS A 203 24.30 -15.04 8.01
N MET A 204 24.13 -15.57 6.80
CA MET A 204 24.32 -16.99 6.50
C MET A 204 25.80 -17.43 6.57
N VAL A 205 26.74 -16.48 6.60
CA VAL A 205 28.18 -16.76 6.65
C VAL A 205 28.68 -16.92 8.09
N SER A 206 28.19 -16.10 9.03
CA SER A 206 28.65 -16.11 10.42
C SER A 206 27.68 -16.76 11.42
N LYS A 207 26.48 -17.17 10.98
CA LYS A 207 25.37 -17.73 11.81
C LYS A 207 24.90 -16.83 12.98
N GLY A 208 25.51 -15.66 13.18
CA GLY A 208 25.13 -14.67 14.19
C GLY A 208 23.92 -13.84 13.75
N ALA A 209 23.07 -13.50 14.72
CA ALA A 209 22.00 -12.52 14.53
C ALA A 209 22.61 -11.12 14.54
N CYS A 210 22.39 -10.32 13.50
CA CYS A 210 22.67 -8.90 13.54
C CYS A 210 21.43 -8.20 14.09
N GLN A 211 21.57 -7.58 15.26
CA GLN A 211 20.57 -6.72 15.87
C GLN A 211 21.15 -5.30 15.92
N GLY A 212 20.42 -4.31 15.40
CA GLY A 212 20.61 -2.91 15.75
C GLY A 212 20.80 -1.94 14.59
N ASP A 213 20.07 -0.82 14.73
CA ASP A 213 20.30 0.56 14.31
C ASP A 213 21.52 0.84 13.42
N TRP A 214 21.26 1.48 12.27
CA TRP A 214 22.25 1.95 11.31
C TRP A 214 23.01 3.19 11.83
N PRO A 215 24.31 3.13 12.10
CA PRO A 215 25.12 4.32 12.27
C PRO A 215 25.65 4.76 10.90
N HIS A 216 25.60 6.07 10.67
CA HIS A 216 26.26 6.72 9.56
C HIS A 216 27.74 6.30 9.45
N GLN A 217 28.15 6.02 8.21
CA GLN A 217 29.52 6.13 7.69
C GLN A 217 30.48 4.96 7.92
N LEU A 218 30.77 4.21 6.85
CA LEU A 218 32.07 3.56 6.66
C LEU A 218 32.57 3.76 5.22
N ARG A 219 33.71 4.45 5.12
CA ARG A 219 34.59 4.56 3.94
C ARG A 219 35.42 3.28 3.83
N GLY A 220 35.73 2.85 2.60
CA GLY A 220 36.77 1.85 2.32
C GLY A 220 36.22 0.57 1.71
N GLY A 221 36.59 0.31 0.45
CA GLY A 221 36.06 -0.79 -0.34
C GLY A 221 36.66 -2.15 0.00
N VAL A 222 35.78 -3.16 0.09
CA VAL A 222 35.89 -4.51 -0.48
C VAL A 222 34.45 -4.98 -0.71
N THR A 223 34.09 -5.36 -1.94
CA THR A 223 32.78 -5.91 -2.30
C THR A 223 32.80 -7.43 -2.17
N LEU A 224 31.99 -8.00 -1.28
CA LEU A 224 31.69 -9.44 -1.26
C LEU A 224 30.19 -9.64 -1.06
N PHE A 225 29.57 -10.44 -1.93
CA PHE A 225 28.13 -10.71 -1.95
C PHE A 225 27.76 -11.71 -0.84
N ALA A 226 26.87 -11.34 0.07
CA ALA A 226 26.22 -12.25 1.01
C ALA A 226 24.75 -12.45 0.62
N VAL A 227 24.31 -13.71 0.53
CA VAL A 227 22.90 -14.08 0.34
C VAL A 227 22.25 -14.15 1.72
N PHE A 228 21.19 -13.39 1.94
CA PHE A 228 20.38 -13.42 3.17
C PHE A 228 19.12 -14.25 2.92
N GLU A 229 18.74 -15.10 3.89
CA GLU A 229 17.48 -15.83 3.88
C GLU A 229 16.63 -15.35 5.07
N ILE A 230 15.42 -14.87 4.80
CA ILE A 230 14.50 -14.37 5.82
C ILE A 230 13.89 -15.58 6.55
N THR A 231 13.94 -15.61 7.88
CA THR A 231 13.43 -16.73 8.70
C THR A 231 11.92 -16.69 8.95
N THR A 232 11.16 -15.98 8.12
CA THR A 232 9.68 -16.02 8.10
C THR A 232 9.19 -16.45 6.71
N PRO A 233 8.23 -17.38 6.59
CA PRO A 233 8.06 -18.19 5.38
C PRO A 233 7.42 -17.47 4.16
N THR A 234 7.28 -16.15 4.16
CA THR A 234 6.52 -15.42 3.11
C THR A 234 7.26 -14.32 2.38
N PHE A 235 8.51 -14.02 2.72
CA PHE A 235 9.20 -12.88 2.11
C PHE A 235 10.59 -13.27 1.63
N ALA A 236 10.69 -13.70 0.37
CA ALA A 236 11.97 -13.86 -0.33
C ALA A 236 12.13 -12.86 -1.49
N ALA A 237 11.14 -11.99 -1.74
CA ALA A 237 11.08 -11.22 -2.99
C ALA A 237 11.26 -9.69 -2.84
N SER A 238 11.46 -9.15 -1.64
CA SER A 238 11.36 -7.69 -1.40
C SER A 238 12.60 -7.01 -0.79
N LEU A 239 13.80 -7.61 -0.88
CA LEU A 239 15.02 -6.95 -0.41
C LEU A 239 15.86 -6.42 -1.60
N PRO A 240 16.36 -5.17 -1.54
CA PRO A 240 17.34 -4.68 -2.49
C PRO A 240 18.58 -5.56 -2.48
N ARG A 241 19.10 -5.91 -3.67
CA ARG A 241 20.25 -6.83 -3.87
C ARG A 241 21.61 -6.29 -3.36
N HIS A 242 21.62 -5.22 -2.58
CA HIS A 242 22.84 -4.53 -2.14
C HIS A 242 22.76 -4.16 -0.67
N LEU A 243 23.10 -5.11 0.20
CA LEU A 243 23.41 -4.86 1.61
C LEU A 243 24.88 -5.25 1.84
N THR A 244 25.72 -4.27 2.13
CA THR A 244 27.14 -4.46 2.46
C THR A 244 27.31 -4.61 3.97
N CYS A 245 28.07 -5.62 4.40
CA CYS A 245 28.45 -5.81 5.79
C CYS A 245 29.98 -5.66 5.89
N PRO A 246 30.52 -4.76 6.72
CA PRO A 246 31.94 -4.73 7.01
C PRO A 246 32.27 -5.90 7.96
N LEU A 247 33.14 -6.81 7.52
CA LEU A 247 33.75 -7.78 8.43
C LEU A 247 34.76 -7.06 9.34
N PRO A 248 34.87 -7.43 10.63
CA PRO A 248 35.98 -6.98 11.45
C PRO A 248 37.27 -7.60 10.90
N HIS A 249 38.31 -6.78 10.75
CA HIS A 249 39.66 -7.24 10.47
C HIS A 249 40.06 -8.28 11.53
N ILE A 250 40.28 -9.52 11.10
CA ILE A 250 41.00 -10.50 11.90
C ILE A 250 42.49 -10.14 11.75
N VAL A 251 43.10 -9.67 12.85
CA VAL A 251 44.56 -9.60 13.01
C VAL A 251 45.08 -11.00 13.32
#